data_AF-A0A9E2Z6W8-F1
#
_entry.id   AF-A0A9E2Z6W8-F1
#
_cell.length_a   1.000
_cell.length_b   1.000
_cell.length_c   1.000
_cell.angle_alpha   90.00
_cell.angle_beta   90.00
_cell.angle_gamma   90.00
#
_symmetry.space_group_name_H-M   'P 1'
#
loop_
_entity.id
_entity.type
_entity.pdbx_description
1 polymer ?
#
loop_
_entity_poly.entity_id
_entity_poly.type
_entity_poly.pdbx_seq_one_letter_code
_entity_poly.pdbx_strand_id
1 'polypeptide(L)'
;MDLTPYVATLRESLATAAAAGDEQTRKTAAVLSSTLEPAARLAIMNALADLAAEVTVSLSTQVVDIRLDGREVRVVVTDTSPADEPEI
;
A
#
# COMPACT_ATOMS: atom_id res chain seq x y z
N MET A 1 -0.22 9.21 0.30
CA MET A 1 -0.94 8.32 1.23
C MET A 1 0.07 7.68 2.16
N ASP A 2 -0.05 7.91 3.46
CA ASP A 2 0.77 7.25 4.46
C ASP A 2 0.18 5.88 4.81
N LEU A 3 1.00 4.83 4.77
CA LEU A 3 0.61 3.46 5.14
C LEU A 3 0.75 3.16 6.63
N THR A 4 1.40 4.04 7.40
CA THR A 4 1.59 3.91 8.85
C THR A 4 0.30 3.61 9.63
N PRO A 5 -0.83 4.31 9.43
CA PRO A 5 -2.06 4.01 10.18
C PRO A 5 -2.61 2.60 9.91
N TYR A 6 -2.51 2.11 8.68
CA TYR A 6 -3.00 0.76 8.32
C TYR A 6 -2.16 -0.34 8.97
N VAL A 7 -0.84 -0.14 9.01
CA VAL A 7 0.07 -1.06 9.71
C VAL A 7 -0.11 -0.97 11.23
N ALA A 8 -0.37 0.22 11.77
CA ALA A 8 -0.66 0.40 13.19
C ALA A 8 -1.91 -0.38 13.62
N THR A 9 -2.99 -0.35 12.82
CA THR A 9 -4.20 -1.15 13.08
C THR A 9 -3.91 -2.64 13.12
N LEU A 10 -3.03 -3.16 12.25
CA LEU A 10 -2.64 -4.58 12.27
C LEU A 10 -1.89 -4.94 13.56
N ARG A 11 -0.98 -4.07 14.01
CA ARG A 11 -0.24 -4.26 15.27
C ARG A 11 -1.17 -4.24 16.48
N GLU A 12 -2.13 -3.32 16.50
CA GLU A 12 -3.13 -3.25 17.57
C GLU A 12 -4.06 -4.47 17.58
N SER A 13 -4.46 -4.97 16.40
CA SER A 13 -5.25 -6.18 16.26
C SER A 13 -4.50 -7.41 16.79
N LEU A 14 -3.21 -7.54 16.46
CA LEU A 14 -2.34 -8.59 16.99
C LEU A 14 -2.18 -8.52 18.51
N ALA A 15 -1.98 -7.31 19.06
CA ALA A 15 -1.90 -7.09 20.50
C ALA A 15 -3.21 -7.48 21.21
N THR A 16 -4.35 -7.09 20.65
CA THR A 16 -5.68 -7.41 21.15
C THR A 16 -5.92 -8.92 21.17
N ALA A 17 -5.57 -9.61 20.08
CA ALA A 17 -5.68 -11.07 19.99
C ALA A 17 -4.80 -11.79 21.03
N ALA A 18 -3.58 -11.28 21.25
CA ALA A 18 -2.64 -11.86 22.21
C ALA A 18 -2.97 -11.54 23.67
N ALA A 19 -3.82 -10.55 23.95
CA ALA A 19 -4.17 -10.14 25.30
C ALA A 19 -4.86 -11.25 26.11
N ALA A 20 -5.59 -12.15 25.44
CA ALA A 20 -6.21 -13.31 26.05
C ALA A 20 -5.23 -14.44 26.42
N GLY A 21 -3.98 -14.37 25.93
CA GLY A 21 -2.95 -15.36 26.16
C GLY A 21 -2.11 -15.10 27.41
N ASP A 22 -1.08 -15.93 27.57
CA ASP A 22 -0.07 -15.77 28.61
C ASP A 22 0.97 -14.70 28.24
N GLU A 23 1.93 -14.48 29.15
CA GLU A 23 2.99 -13.49 28.94
C GLU A 23 3.88 -13.80 27.73
N GLN A 24 4.12 -15.09 27.47
CA GLN A 24 4.92 -15.51 26.32
C GLN A 24 4.19 -15.19 25.01
N THR A 25 2.88 -15.42 24.96
CA THR A 25 2.02 -15.10 23.82
C THR A 25 2.04 -13.61 23.51
N ARG A 26 1.92 -12.75 24.53
CA ARG A 26 2.02 -11.29 24.36
C ARG A 26 3.39 -10.85 23.83
N LYS A 27 4.47 -11.42 24.37
CA LYS A 27 5.84 -11.12 23.90
C LYS A 27 6.04 -11.55 22.44
N THR A 28 5.59 -12.74 22.08
CA THR A 28 5.66 -13.23 20.70
C THR A 28 4.87 -12.33 19.76
N ALA A 29 3.65 -11.92 20.13
CA ALA A 29 2.84 -11.01 19.32
C ALA A 29 3.50 -9.64 19.13
N ALA A 30 4.15 -9.09 20.17
CA ALA A 30 4.88 -7.84 20.06
C ALA A 30 6.06 -7.93 19.08
N VAL A 31 6.84 -9.02 19.15
CA VAL A 31 7.94 -9.27 18.22
C VAL A 31 7.40 -9.43 16.79
N LEU A 32 6.41 -10.30 16.57
CA LEU A 32 5.82 -10.53 15.26
C LEU A 32 5.27 -9.24 14.64
N SER A 33 4.57 -8.44 15.44
CA SER A 33 4.02 -7.14 15.01
C SER A 33 5.11 -6.19 14.50
N SER A 34 6.29 -6.19 15.13
CA SER A 34 7.42 -5.36 14.67
C SER A 34 8.11 -5.91 13.42
N THR A 35 8.22 -7.24 13.30
CA THR A 35 8.90 -7.89 12.17
C THR A 35 8.05 -7.94 10.91
N LEU A 36 6.72 -7.96 11.06
CA LEU A 36 5.78 -8.02 9.94
C LEU A 36 5.54 -6.67 9.27
N GLU A 37 5.86 -5.55 9.93
CA GLU A 37 5.59 -4.20 9.40
C GLU A 37 6.18 -3.94 8.00
N PRO A 38 7.46 -4.25 7.71
CA PRO A 38 8.01 -4.10 6.36
C PRO A 38 7.33 -4.99 5.32
N ALA A 39 7.02 -6.25 5.68
CA ALA A 39 6.39 -7.21 4.79
C ALA A 39 4.94 -6.82 4.46
N ALA A 40 4.18 -6.36 5.45
CA ALA A 40 2.81 -5.87 5.27
C ALA A 40 2.79 -4.63 4.35
N ARG A 41 3.72 -3.70 4.55
CA ARG A 41 3.85 -2.50 3.71
C ARG A 41 4.13 -2.87 2.25
N LEU A 42 5.03 -3.82 2.00
CA LEU A 42 5.32 -4.30 0.66
C LEU A 42 4.11 -5.01 0.02
N ALA A 43 3.41 -5.86 0.77
CA ALA A 43 2.22 -6.54 0.29
C ALA A 43 1.11 -5.55 -0.13
N ILE A 44 0.88 -4.50 0.67
CA ILE A 44 -0.08 -3.43 0.32
C ILE A 44 0.37 -2.71 -0.95
N MET A 45 1.67 -2.42 -1.10
CA MET A 45 2.19 -1.75 -2.28
C MET A 45 1.99 -2.59 -3.55
N ASN A 46 2.24 -3.89 -3.49
CA ASN A 46 2.00 -4.81 -4.61
C ASN A 46 0.52 -4.84 -4.97
N ALA A 47 -0.37 -4.95 -3.99
CA ALA A 47 -1.82 -4.92 -4.23
C ALA A 47 -2.29 -3.61 -4.89
N LEU A 48 -1.71 -2.46 -4.48
CA LEU A 48 -2.02 -1.17 -5.11
C LEU A 48 -1.46 -1.08 -6.54
N ALA A 49 -0.29 -1.66 -6.81
CA ALA A 49 0.28 -1.70 -8.15
C ALA A 49 -0.56 -2.57 -9.10
N ASP A 50 -1.01 -3.73 -8.62
CA ASP A 50 -1.93 -4.60 -9.38
C ASP A 50 -3.24 -3.87 -9.70
N LEU A 51 -3.82 -3.18 -8.70
CA LEU A 51 -5.02 -2.35 -8.89
C LEU A 51 -4.79 -1.24 -9.92
N ALA A 52 -3.65 -0.56 -9.88
CA ALA A 52 -3.34 0.51 -10.83
C ALA A 52 -3.19 -0.02 -12.27
N ALA A 53 -2.63 -1.20 -12.44
CA ALA A 53 -2.58 -1.87 -13.74
C ALA A 53 -4.00 -2.19 -14.26
N GLU A 54 -4.87 -2.72 -13.40
CA GLU A 54 -6.27 -3.02 -13.75
C GLU A 54 -7.06 -1.76 -14.13
N VAL A 55 -6.90 -0.68 -13.37
CA VAL A 55 -7.53 0.61 -13.66
C VAL A 55 -6.99 1.19 -14.97
N THR A 56 -5.68 1.10 -15.22
CA THR A 56 -5.07 1.55 -16.48
C THR A 56 -5.67 0.84 -17.69
N VAL A 57 -5.88 -0.48 -17.62
CA VAL A 57 -6.53 -1.23 -18.70
C VAL A 57 -7.97 -0.76 -18.95
N SER A 58 -8.65 -0.27 -17.91
CA SER A 58 -10.01 0.26 -18.00
C SER A 58 -10.06 1.70 -18.53
N LEU A 59 -8.91 2.37 -18.68
CA LEU A 59 -8.78 3.74 -19.16
C LEU A 59 -8.20 3.75 -20.58
N SER A 60 -8.76 4.59 -21.45
CA SER A 60 -8.40 4.60 -22.87
C SER A 60 -7.17 5.44 -23.20
N THR A 61 -6.97 6.55 -22.48
CA THR A 61 -5.88 7.50 -22.73
C THR A 61 -5.12 7.89 -21.48
N GLN A 62 -5.42 7.26 -20.34
CA GLN A 62 -4.77 7.55 -19.07
C GLN A 62 -4.07 6.32 -18.54
N VAL A 63 -2.83 6.51 -18.10
CA VAL A 63 -2.04 5.51 -17.36
C VAL A 63 -2.00 5.91 -15.90
N VAL A 64 -2.31 4.95 -15.03
CA VAL A 64 -2.28 5.12 -13.58
C VAL A 64 -1.10 4.34 -13.02
N ASP A 65 -0.21 5.05 -12.33
CA ASP A 65 0.97 4.48 -11.68
C ASP A 65 0.91 4.73 -10.17
N ILE A 66 1.47 3.78 -9.41
CA ILE A 66 1.71 3.94 -7.97
C ILE A 66 3.20 4.15 -7.74
N ARG A 67 3.55 5.25 -7.07
CA ARG A 67 4.93 5.60 -6.75
C ARG A 67 5.15 5.67 -5.25
N LEU A 68 6.35 5.33 -4.82
CA LEU A 68 6.81 5.54 -3.46
C LEU A 68 7.65 6.82 -3.39
N ASP A 69 7.25 7.73 -2.50
CA ASP A 69 7.97 8.94 -2.13
C ASP A 69 8.32 8.83 -0.63
N GLY A 70 9.50 8.29 -0.36
CA GLY A 70 9.92 7.93 1.00
C GLY A 70 8.97 6.89 1.64
N ARG A 71 8.14 7.33 2.58
CA ARG A 71 7.13 6.47 3.26
C ARG A 71 5.72 6.66 2.71
N GLU A 72 5.55 7.59 1.78
CA GLU A 72 4.25 7.93 1.22
C GLU A 72 4.06 7.28 -0.14
N VAL A 73 2.87 6.73 -0.33
CA VAL A 73 2.39 6.22 -1.61
C VAL A 73 1.69 7.35 -2.38
N ARG A 74 2.03 7.56 -3.64
CA ARG A 74 1.46 8.59 -4.50
C ARG A 74 0.87 7.93 -5.73
N VAL A 75 -0.34 8.34 -6.08
CA VAL A 75 -0.96 7.96 -7.36
C VAL A 75 -0.56 9.00 -8.39
N VAL A 76 -0.04 8.56 -9.52
CA VAL A 76 0.30 9.41 -10.66
C VAL A 76 -0.60 9.00 -11.82
N VAL A 77 -1.24 9.97 -12.45
CA VAL A 77 -2.04 9.74 -13.64
C VAL A 77 -1.39 10.51 -14.78
N THR A 78 -1.07 9.79 -15.85
CA THR A 78 -0.42 10.35 -17.04
C THR A 78 -1.39 10.25 -18.21
N ASP A 79 -1.67 11.37 -18.88
CA ASP A 79 -2.41 11.35 -20.13
C ASP A 79 -1.47 10.99 -21.28
N THR A 80 -1.86 9.99 -22.07
CA THR A 80 -1.11 9.47 -23.22
C THR A 80 -1.79 9.81 -24.54
N SER A 81 -2.81 10.67 -24.55
CA SER A 81 -3.39 11.18 -25.79
C SER A 81 -2.29 11.87 -26.60
N PRO A 82 -2.23 11.65 -27.93
CA PRO A 82 -1.35 12.42 -28.77
C PRO A 82 -1.69 13.90 -28.57
N ALA A 83 -0.68 14.70 -28.21
CA ALA A 83 -0.86 16.15 -28.11
C ALA A 83 -1.43 16.62 -29.45
N ASP A 84 -2.57 17.30 -29.45
CA ASP A 84 -3.17 17.88 -30.65
C ASP A 84 -2.06 18.56 -31.46
N GLU A 85 -1.68 17.93 -32.57
CA GLU A 85 -0.76 18.55 -33.52
C GLU A 85 -1.48 19.82 -33.99
N PRO A 86 -0.87 21.01 -33.85
CA PRO A 86 -1.51 22.22 -34.31
C PRO A 86 -1.76 22.06 -35.81
N GLU A 87 -3.03 22.12 -36.19
CA GLU A 87 -3.47 22.14 -37.59
C GLU A 87 -2.73 23.30 -38.29
N ILE A 88 -1.78 22.96 -39.17
CA ILE A 88 -1.00 23.94 -39.97
C ILE A 88 -1.69 24.17 -41.30
#